data_AF-A0A2V6S4A0-F1
#
_entry.id   AF-A0A2V6S4A0-F1
#
_cell.length_a   1.000
_cell.length_b   1.000
_cell.length_c   1.000
_cell.angle_alpha   90.00
_cell.angle_beta   90.00
_cell.angle_gamma   90.00
#
_symmetry.space_group_name_H-M   'P 1'
#
loop_
_entity.id
_entity.type
_entity.pdbx_description
1 polymer ?
#
loop_
_entity_poly.entity_id
_entity_poly.type
_entity_poly.pdbx_seq_one_letter_code
_entity_poly.pdbx_strand_id
1 'polypeptide(L)'
;MERARKRLAKRKRPRAPRRPTRVATPRPTPAEKRLLGLSREIARLPLAAALGKLAAAWAPGGPLLYEVATAWTESRGNKTSALALAWAREQVRLSLQEIIEATPKDKRGRIEATPETLAWVVLAGCEALAHEPPSAVADRVHALLELTGHAAPGD
;
A
#
# COMPACT_ATOMS: atom_id res chain seq x y z
N MET A 1 29.12 47.52 61.31
CA MET A 1 27.65 47.52 61.10
C MET A 1 27.36 47.11 59.67
N GLU A 2 27.09 45.83 59.46
CA GLU A 2 26.97 45.21 58.14
C GLU A 2 25.50 45.16 57.70
N ARG A 3 25.12 45.94 56.68
CA ARG A 3 23.76 45.96 56.13
C ARG A 3 23.61 44.84 55.09
N ALA A 4 23.11 43.69 55.52
CA ALA A 4 22.73 42.58 54.64
C ALA A 4 21.56 42.98 53.72
N ARG A 5 21.83 43.14 52.41
CA ARG A 5 20.79 43.33 51.38
C ARG A 5 20.04 42.01 51.16
N LYS A 6 18.81 41.93 51.66
CA LYS A 6 17.88 40.82 51.37
C LYS A 6 17.51 40.80 49.88
N ARG A 7 18.01 39.81 49.13
CA ARG A 7 17.53 39.52 47.76
C ARG A 7 16.10 38.99 47.83
N LEU A 8 15.16 39.73 47.27
CA LEU A 8 13.78 39.27 47.07
C LEU A 8 13.76 38.12 46.06
N ALA A 9 13.38 36.93 46.53
CA ALA A 9 13.19 35.77 45.69
C ALA A 9 11.99 36.01 44.75
N LYS A 10 12.26 36.16 43.45
CA LYS A 10 11.23 36.19 42.40
C LYS A 10 10.49 34.84 42.40
N ARG A 11 9.25 34.82 42.89
CA ARG A 11 8.33 33.69 42.76
C ARG A 11 8.20 33.31 41.28
N LYS A 12 8.66 32.10 40.91
CA LYS A 12 8.41 31.50 39.60
C LYS A 12 6.90 31.24 39.49
N ARG A 13 6.23 31.86 38.52
CA ARG A 13 4.82 31.57 38.21
C ARG A 13 4.71 30.13 37.69
N PRO A 14 3.66 29.38 38.05
CA PRO A 14 3.44 28.05 37.48
C PRO A 14 3.31 28.17 35.97
N ARG A 15 4.08 27.36 35.24
CA ARG A 15 3.99 27.28 33.78
C ARG A 15 2.63 26.68 33.46
N ALA A 16 1.79 27.41 32.73
CA ALA A 16 0.49 26.90 32.29
C ALA A 16 0.68 25.55 31.57
N PRO A 17 -0.19 24.56 31.79
CA PRO A 17 -0.10 23.29 31.10
C PRO A 17 -0.14 23.53 29.60
N ARG A 18 0.86 22.99 28.88
CA ARG A 18 0.88 23.03 27.42
C ARG A 18 -0.41 22.37 26.93
N ARG A 19 -1.28 23.14 26.26
CA ARG A 19 -2.41 22.55 25.54
C ARG A 19 -1.88 21.46 24.62
N PRO A 20 -2.50 20.27 24.58
CA PRO A 20 -2.12 19.26 23.62
C PRO A 20 -2.27 19.84 22.23
N THR A 21 -1.18 19.89 21.47
CA THR A 21 -1.22 20.21 20.04
C THR A 21 -2.14 19.18 19.41
N ARG A 22 -3.26 19.62 18.81
CA ARG A 22 -4.11 18.70 18.05
C ARG A 22 -3.24 18.07 16.97
N VAL A 23 -3.00 16.77 17.10
CA VAL A 23 -2.43 15.97 16.02
C VAL A 23 -3.53 15.89 14.97
N ALA A 24 -3.47 16.77 13.97
CA ALA A 24 -4.33 16.63 12.80
C ALA A 24 -3.89 15.36 12.08
N THR A 25 -4.76 14.35 12.03
CA THR A 25 -4.54 13.20 11.17
C THR A 25 -4.47 13.69 9.72
N PRO A 26 -3.38 13.41 8.99
CA PRO A 26 -3.31 13.76 7.58
C PRO A 26 -4.49 13.13 6.83
N ARG A 27 -5.09 13.89 5.91
CA ARG A 27 -6.11 13.31 5.03
C ARG A 27 -5.45 12.26 4.13
N PRO A 28 -6.09 11.11 3.89
CA PRO A 28 -5.52 10.11 3.01
C PRO A 28 -5.26 10.67 1.61
N THR A 29 -4.07 10.40 1.08
CA THR A 29 -3.70 10.77 -0.29
C THR A 29 -4.59 10.07 -1.33
N PRO A 30 -4.66 10.57 -2.58
CA PRO A 30 -5.34 9.85 -3.66
C PRO A 30 -4.84 8.41 -3.82
N ALA A 31 -3.52 8.21 -3.73
CA ALA A 31 -2.87 6.90 -3.78
C ALA A 31 -3.38 5.97 -2.67
N GLU A 32 -3.38 6.43 -1.42
CA GLU A 32 -3.89 5.65 -0.29
C GLU A 32 -5.36 5.27 -0.49
N LYS A 33 -6.20 6.21 -0.93
CA LYS A 33 -7.61 5.93 -1.20
C LYS A 33 -7.79 4.89 -2.29
N ARG A 34 -7.02 4.99 -3.38
CA ARG A 34 -7.11 4.07 -4.52
C ARG A 34 -6.65 2.66 -4.13
N LEU A 35 -5.52 2.54 -3.42
CA LEU A 35 -5.02 1.26 -2.92
C LEU A 35 -5.99 0.61 -1.93
N LEU A 36 -6.51 1.38 -0.97
CA LEU A 36 -7.50 0.87 0.00
C LEU A 36 -8.85 0.55 -0.63
N GLY A 37 -9.24 1.24 -1.70
CA GLY A 37 -10.41 0.89 -2.51
C GLY A 37 -10.18 -0.41 -3.25
N LEU A 38 -9.04 -0.51 -3.93
CA LEU A 38 -8.63 -1.68 -4.71
C LEU A 38 -8.57 -2.94 -3.85
N SER A 39 -8.01 -2.87 -2.63
CA SER A 39 -7.97 -4.02 -1.72
C SER A 39 -9.37 -4.57 -1.41
N ARG A 40 -10.33 -3.69 -1.09
CA ARG A 40 -11.72 -4.08 -0.82
C ARG A 40 -12.43 -4.64 -2.05
N GLU A 41 -12.11 -4.10 -3.22
CA GLU A 41 -12.69 -4.52 -4.47
C GLU A 41 -12.20 -5.91 -4.88
N ILE A 42 -10.91 -6.22 -4.72
CA ILE A 42 -10.36 -7.53 -5.07
C ILE A 42 -10.70 -8.61 -4.05
N ALA A 43 -10.87 -8.27 -2.77
CA ALA A 43 -11.18 -9.23 -1.70
C ALA A 43 -12.47 -10.03 -1.92
N ARG A 44 -13.34 -9.58 -2.85
CA ARG A 44 -14.61 -10.22 -3.21
C ARG A 44 -14.57 -11.01 -4.52
N LEU A 45 -13.40 -11.11 -5.14
CA LEU A 45 -13.24 -11.70 -6.46
C LEU A 45 -12.47 -13.02 -6.40
N PRO A 46 -12.77 -13.97 -7.29
CA PRO A 46 -11.88 -15.11 -7.56
C PRO A 46 -10.49 -14.64 -8.01
N LEU A 47 -9.46 -15.47 -7.81
CA LEU A 47 -8.06 -15.10 -8.05
C LEU A 47 -7.81 -14.53 -9.46
N ALA A 48 -8.30 -15.19 -10.53
CA ALA A 48 -8.17 -14.68 -11.89
C ALA A 48 -8.82 -13.29 -12.10
N ALA A 49 -9.99 -13.06 -11.51
CA ALA A 49 -10.68 -11.78 -11.64
C ALA A 49 -10.00 -10.67 -10.81
N ALA A 50 -9.48 -11.02 -9.62
CA ALA A 50 -8.66 -10.13 -8.81
C ALA A 50 -7.39 -9.72 -9.55
N LEU A 51 -6.71 -10.67 -10.22
CA LEU A 51 -5.54 -10.43 -11.07
C LEU A 51 -5.84 -9.48 -12.22
N GLY A 52 -6.90 -9.75 -12.99
CA GLY A 52 -7.30 -8.86 -14.09
C GLY A 52 -7.59 -7.44 -13.61
N LYS A 53 -8.19 -7.30 -12.42
CA LYS A 53 -8.48 -6.00 -11.81
C LYS A 53 -7.23 -5.28 -11.32
N LEU A 54 -6.29 -5.98 -10.70
CA LEU A 54 -4.99 -5.44 -10.31
C LEU A 54 -4.19 -5.00 -11.54
N ALA A 55 -4.15 -5.82 -12.58
CA ALA A 55 -3.46 -5.51 -13.81
C ALA A 55 -4.02 -4.26 -14.49
N ALA A 56 -5.35 -4.12 -14.55
CA ALA A 56 -5.98 -2.91 -15.09
C ALA A 56 -5.67 -1.66 -14.25
N ALA A 57 -5.60 -1.79 -12.92
CA ALA A 57 -5.27 -0.67 -12.04
C ALA A 57 -3.83 -0.15 -12.24
N TRP A 58 -2.90 -1.06 -12.56
CA TRP A 58 -1.49 -0.77 -12.83
C TRP A 58 -1.14 -0.67 -14.32
N ALA A 59 -2.14 -0.62 -15.21
CA ALA A 59 -1.89 -0.53 -16.65
C ALA A 59 -1.08 0.73 -17.01
N PRO A 60 -0.23 0.68 -18.06
CA PRO A 60 0.50 1.84 -18.56
C PRO A 60 -0.42 3.04 -18.82
N GLY A 61 0.01 4.23 -18.40
CA GLY A 61 -0.78 5.45 -18.52
C GLY A 61 -1.92 5.59 -17.50
N GLY A 62 -2.13 4.59 -16.62
CA GLY A 62 -3.07 4.67 -15.51
C GLY A 62 -2.62 5.64 -14.41
N PRO A 63 -3.55 6.18 -13.60
CA PRO A 63 -3.23 7.18 -12.59
C PRO A 63 -2.48 6.61 -11.37
N LEU A 64 -2.62 5.31 -11.08
CA LEU A 64 -2.16 4.72 -9.83
C LEU A 64 -0.64 4.79 -9.64
N LEU A 65 0.15 4.47 -10.67
CA LEU A 65 1.61 4.56 -10.60
C LEU A 65 2.07 5.97 -10.24
N TYR A 66 1.52 6.97 -10.94
CA TYR A 66 1.88 8.37 -10.71
C TYR A 66 1.45 8.86 -9.33
N GLU A 67 0.22 8.51 -8.90
CA GLU A 67 -0.28 8.85 -7.57
C GLU A 67 0.61 8.25 -6.47
N VAL A 68 1.02 6.98 -6.59
CA VAL A 68 1.90 6.31 -5.63
C VAL A 68 3.30 6.94 -5.61
N ALA A 69 3.89 7.22 -6.78
CA ALA A 69 5.21 7.85 -6.88
C ALA A 69 5.21 9.28 -6.29
N THR A 70 4.13 10.03 -6.52
CA THR A 70 3.91 11.36 -5.94
C THR A 70 3.78 11.27 -4.43
N ALA A 71 2.88 10.42 -3.92
CA ALA A 71 2.69 10.23 -2.49
C ALA A 71 3.97 9.76 -1.79
N TRP A 72 4.77 8.89 -2.42
CA TRP A 72 6.06 8.47 -1.91
C TRP A 72 7.03 9.66 -1.78
N THR A 73 7.13 10.49 -2.82
CA THR A 73 8.00 11.67 -2.82
C THR A 73 7.56 12.72 -1.81
N GLU A 74 6.26 12.98 -1.70
CA GLU A 74 5.68 13.90 -0.72
C GLU A 74 5.81 13.40 0.73
N SER A 75 5.85 12.08 0.94
CA SER A 75 6.03 11.48 2.26
C SER A 75 7.48 11.57 2.79
N ARG A 76 8.46 12.00 1.97
CA ARG A 76 9.86 12.10 2.39
C ARG A 76 9.99 13.08 3.56
N GLY A 77 10.37 12.56 4.72
CA GLY A 77 10.50 13.32 5.97
C GLY A 77 9.28 13.25 6.90
N ASN A 78 8.17 12.63 6.48
CA ASN A 78 7.01 12.35 7.32
C ASN A 78 6.78 10.84 7.46
N LYS A 79 7.26 10.28 8.58
CA LYS A 79 7.14 8.85 8.89
C LYS A 79 5.68 8.36 8.92
N THR A 80 4.74 9.19 9.36
CA THR A 80 3.31 8.82 9.42
C THR A 80 2.72 8.68 8.03
N SER A 81 3.03 9.62 7.12
CA SER A 81 2.57 9.53 5.73
C SER A 81 3.22 8.36 4.98
N ALA A 82 4.53 8.13 5.18
CA ALA A 82 5.22 7.00 4.58
C ALA A 82 4.63 5.66 5.06
N LEU A 83 4.33 5.55 6.36
CA LEU A 83 3.68 4.38 6.93
C LEU A 83 2.25 4.20 6.40
N ALA A 84 1.47 5.27 6.27
CA ALA A 84 0.11 5.19 5.73
C ALA A 84 0.08 4.68 4.28
N LEU A 85 0.99 5.18 3.43
CA LEU A 85 1.12 4.71 2.06
C LEU A 85 1.59 3.24 1.98
N ALA A 86 2.60 2.88 2.76
CA ALA A 86 3.09 1.49 2.83
C ALA A 86 1.98 0.54 3.32
N TRP A 87 1.21 0.96 4.33
CA TRP A 87 0.08 0.20 4.83
C TRP A 87 -1.04 0.05 3.79
N ALA A 88 -1.35 1.10 3.03
CA ALA A 88 -2.34 1.03 1.96
C ALA A 88 -1.94 0.02 0.88
N ARG A 89 -0.67 -0.02 0.48
CA ARG A 89 -0.15 -1.05 -0.44
C ARG A 89 -0.23 -2.44 0.19
N GLU A 90 0.12 -2.56 1.47
CA GLU A 90 0.09 -3.82 2.20
C GLU A 90 -1.33 -4.40 2.32
N GLN A 91 -2.36 -3.56 2.43
CA GLN A 91 -3.75 -4.01 2.40
C GLN A 91 -4.12 -4.72 1.09
N VAL A 92 -3.56 -4.28 -0.04
CA VAL A 92 -3.75 -4.96 -1.33
C VAL A 92 -3.09 -6.35 -1.31
N ARG A 93 -1.86 -6.44 -0.80
CA ARG A 93 -1.13 -7.71 -0.66
C ARG A 93 -1.87 -8.69 0.26
N LEU A 94 -2.36 -8.22 1.40
CA LEU A 94 -3.12 -9.04 2.35
C LEU A 94 -4.42 -9.56 1.75
N SER A 95 -5.21 -8.70 1.07
CA SER A 95 -6.41 -9.16 0.37
C SER A 95 -6.09 -10.21 -0.70
N LEU A 96 -4.97 -10.07 -1.42
CA LEU A 96 -4.55 -11.07 -2.39
C LEU A 96 -4.11 -12.38 -1.71
N GLN A 97 -3.41 -12.30 -0.59
CA GLN A 97 -3.03 -13.47 0.21
C GLN A 97 -4.27 -14.24 0.68
N GLU A 98 -5.29 -13.56 1.20
CA GLU A 98 -6.56 -14.18 1.63
C GLU A 98 -7.24 -14.95 0.48
N ILE A 99 -7.26 -14.37 -0.72
CA ILE A 99 -7.81 -15.03 -1.92
C ILE A 99 -7.01 -16.29 -2.27
N ILE A 100 -5.68 -16.23 -2.21
CA ILE A 100 -4.81 -17.38 -2.48
C ILE A 100 -4.99 -18.46 -1.42
N GLU A 101 -5.10 -18.09 -0.15
CA GLU A 101 -5.36 -19.01 0.97
C GLU A 101 -6.71 -19.71 0.84
N ALA A 102 -7.73 -19.02 0.32
CA ALA A 102 -9.04 -19.60 0.03
C ALA A 102 -9.07 -20.47 -1.23
N THR A 103 -8.11 -20.30 -2.15
CA THR A 103 -8.02 -21.10 -3.38
C THR A 103 -7.55 -22.52 -3.06
N PRO A 104 -8.15 -23.61 -3.56
CA PRO A 104 -7.66 -24.98 -3.35
C PRO A 104 -6.21 -25.15 -3.82
N LYS A 105 -5.39 -25.92 -3.09
CA LYS A 105 -3.94 -26.05 -3.37
C LYS A 105 -3.65 -26.54 -4.79
N ASP A 106 -4.45 -27.48 -5.31
CA ASP A 106 -4.40 -28.00 -6.68
C ASP A 106 -4.69 -26.95 -7.76
N LYS A 107 -5.22 -25.78 -7.37
CA LYS A 107 -5.58 -24.66 -8.25
C LYS A 107 -4.73 -23.40 -8.02
N ARG A 108 -3.69 -23.46 -7.16
CA ARG A 108 -2.82 -22.30 -6.84
C ARG A 108 -1.72 -22.03 -7.88
N GLY A 109 -1.70 -22.80 -8.97
CA GLY A 109 -0.73 -22.62 -10.06
C GLY A 109 0.59 -23.34 -9.84
N ARG A 110 1.58 -22.94 -10.64
CA ARG A 110 2.87 -23.64 -10.77
C ARG A 110 3.91 -23.20 -9.74
N ILE A 111 3.68 -22.09 -9.05
CA ILE A 111 4.62 -21.55 -8.07
C ILE A 111 4.43 -22.26 -6.73
N GLU A 112 5.38 -23.11 -6.37
CA GLU A 112 5.44 -23.73 -5.06
C GLU A 112 6.00 -22.73 -4.02
N ALA A 113 5.12 -21.85 -3.53
CA ALA A 113 5.45 -20.85 -2.52
C ALA A 113 4.34 -20.76 -1.45
N THR A 114 4.66 -20.14 -0.32
CA THR A 114 3.64 -19.78 0.67
C THR A 114 2.65 -18.78 0.06
N PRO A 115 1.39 -18.73 0.51
CA PRO A 115 0.41 -17.76 0.02
C PRO A 115 0.88 -16.31 0.16
N GLU A 116 1.58 -16.00 1.25
CA GLU A 116 2.21 -14.70 1.47
C GLU A 116 3.22 -14.34 0.37
N THR A 117 4.16 -15.25 0.08
CA THR A 117 5.18 -15.05 -0.96
C THR A 117 4.56 -14.96 -2.34
N LEU A 118 3.58 -15.81 -2.64
CA LEU A 118 2.87 -15.77 -3.92
C LEU A 118 2.12 -14.44 -4.10
N ALA A 119 1.42 -13.96 -3.06
CA ALA A 119 0.75 -12.66 -3.09
C ALA A 119 1.74 -11.50 -3.32
N TRP A 120 2.92 -11.55 -2.68
CA TRP A 120 3.96 -10.55 -2.89
C TRP A 120 4.49 -10.55 -4.33
N VAL A 121 4.82 -11.73 -4.88
CA VAL A 121 5.33 -11.87 -6.25
C VAL A 121 4.29 -11.40 -7.27
N VAL A 122 3.03 -11.82 -7.10
CA VAL A 122 1.95 -11.45 -8.00
C VAL A 122 1.69 -9.94 -7.96
N LEU A 123 1.64 -9.32 -6.77
CA LEU A 123 1.47 -7.88 -6.66
C LEU A 123 2.62 -7.13 -7.34
N ALA A 124 3.86 -7.57 -7.13
CA ALA A 124 5.03 -6.98 -7.80
C ALA A 124 4.95 -7.13 -9.32
N GLY A 125 4.48 -8.27 -9.82
CA GLY A 125 4.23 -8.48 -11.25
C GLY A 125 3.18 -7.52 -11.82
N CYS A 126 2.06 -7.30 -11.11
CA CYS A 126 1.06 -6.32 -11.51
C CYS A 126 1.61 -4.89 -11.49
N GLU A 127 2.38 -4.50 -10.47
CA GLU A 127 3.00 -3.18 -10.37
C GLU A 127 3.98 -2.92 -11.52
N ALA A 128 4.74 -3.95 -11.92
CA ALA A 128 5.69 -3.87 -13.03
C ALA A 128 5.01 -3.59 -14.38
N LEU A 129 3.73 -3.93 -14.55
CA LEU A 129 2.98 -3.64 -15.78
C LEU A 129 2.97 -2.15 -16.12
N ALA A 130 3.04 -1.29 -15.11
CA ALA A 130 3.04 0.16 -15.32
C ALA A 130 4.29 0.67 -16.07
N HIS A 131 5.32 -0.17 -16.18
CA HIS A 131 6.58 0.11 -16.88
C HIS A 131 6.71 -0.62 -18.23
N GLU A 132 5.72 -1.44 -18.60
CA GLU A 132 5.70 -2.17 -19.86
C GLU A 132 5.16 -1.28 -21.00
N PRO A 133 5.56 -1.52 -22.26
CA PRO A 133 4.87 -0.91 -23.39
C PRO A 133 3.42 -1.44 -23.45
N PRO A 134 2.42 -0.61 -23.84
CA PRO A 134 1.02 -1.03 -23.88
C PRO A 134 0.77 -2.33 -24.67
N SER A 135 1.55 -2.57 -25.73
CA SER A 135 1.45 -3.77 -26.57
C SER A 135 1.86 -5.06 -25.85
N ALA A 136 2.69 -5.00 -24.80
CA ALA A 136 3.16 -6.18 -24.08
C ALA A 136 2.28 -6.55 -22.87
N VAL A 137 1.39 -5.65 -22.43
CA VAL A 137 0.61 -5.83 -21.20
C VAL A 137 -0.25 -7.09 -21.25
N ALA A 138 -0.91 -7.37 -22.37
CA ALA A 138 -1.75 -8.55 -22.52
C ALA A 138 -0.96 -9.84 -22.29
N ASP A 139 0.23 -9.96 -22.91
CA ASP A 139 1.11 -11.11 -22.76
C ASP A 139 1.61 -11.27 -21.31
N ARG A 140 1.95 -10.17 -20.65
CA ARG A 140 2.38 -10.19 -19.24
C ARG A 140 1.25 -10.60 -18.29
N VAL A 141 0.03 -10.10 -18.52
CA VAL A 141 -1.15 -10.49 -17.74
C VAL A 141 -1.46 -11.97 -17.95
N HIS A 142 -1.36 -12.46 -19.18
CA HIS A 142 -1.50 -13.88 -19.48
C HIS A 142 -0.48 -14.72 -18.72
N ALA A 143 0.81 -14.35 -18.76
CA ALA A 143 1.86 -15.05 -18.02
C ALA A 143 1.60 -15.08 -16.50
N LEU A 144 1.09 -14.00 -15.90
CA LEU A 144 0.71 -13.96 -14.48
C LEU A 144 -0.47 -14.89 -14.16
N LEU A 145 -1.45 -14.98 -15.06
CA LEU A 145 -2.57 -15.92 -14.94
C LEU A 145 -2.09 -17.38 -15.05
N GLU A 146 -1.19 -17.68 -15.98
CA GLU A 146 -0.62 -19.03 -16.09
C GLU A 146 0.16 -19.45 -14.84
N LEU A 147 0.99 -18.55 -14.30
CA LEU A 147 1.76 -18.80 -13.08
C LEU A 147 0.87 -19.11 -11.88
N THR A 148 -0.32 -18.51 -11.83
CA THR A 148 -1.33 -18.73 -10.78
C THR A 148 -2.35 -19.82 -11.11
N GLY A 149 -2.14 -20.61 -12.18
CA GLY A 149 -2.97 -21.78 -12.50
C GLY A 149 -4.27 -21.45 -13.25
N HIS A 150 -4.38 -20.23 -13.79
CA HIS A 150 -5.57 -19.72 -14.47
C HIS A 150 -5.32 -19.47 -15.97
N ALA A 151 -4.45 -20.28 -16.59
CA ALA A 151 -4.29 -20.29 -18.04
C ALA A 151 -5.64 -20.52 -18.73
N ALA A 152 -5.93 -19.80 -19.81
CA ALA A 152 -7.02 -20.18 -20.69
C ALA A 152 -6.73 -21.60 -21.23
N PRO A 153 -7.74 -22.48 -21.39
CA PRO A 153 -7.54 -23.67 -22.20
C PRO A 153 -7.04 -23.21 -23.57
N GLY A 154 -5.89 -23.73 -24.01
CA GLY A 154 -5.36 -23.42 -25.33
C GLY A 154 -6.41 -23.78 -26.38
N ASP A 155 -6.67 -22.83 -27.29
CA ASP A 155 -7.45 -23.07 -28.51
C ASP A 155 -6.80 -24.18 -29.37
#